data_AF-A0A4R5AIK6-F1
#
_entry.id   AF-A0A4R5AIK6-F1
#
_cell.length_a   1.000
_cell.length_b   1.000
_cell.length_c   1.000
_cell.angle_alpha   90.00
_cell.angle_beta   90.00
_cell.angle_gamma   90.00
#
_symmetry.space_group_name_H-M   'P 1'
#
loop_
_entity.id
_entity.type
_entity.pdbx_description
1 polymer ?
#
loop_
_entity_poly.entity_id
_entity_poly.type
_entity_poly.pdbx_seq_one_letter_code
_entity_poly.pdbx_strand_id
1 'polypeptide(L)'
;MQRAFKPGECGRPVTMLGPAPDAPLELTVRLADSYARNHSGPLGTFTVTNISDRQVRGMSGPASWVWVSRDGVTVTGPGAMPAVNVPVELAPGESFTSDLHSVLRQCDATPADPAQVPGMPYPWDPPLAPGRYEVYVTWDLRGHDGVEIVLYAGPIGIDVR
;
A
#
# COMPACT_ATOMS: atom_id res chain seq x y z
N MET A 1 12.13 -8.26 10.48
CA MET A 1 10.87 -8.13 11.23
C MET A 1 10.14 -6.91 10.71
N GLN A 2 8.90 -7.09 10.24
CA GLN A 2 8.09 -6.00 9.67
C GLN A 2 7.69 -4.99 10.75
N ARG A 3 7.44 -3.74 10.36
CA ARG A 3 7.03 -2.69 11.28
C ARG A 3 5.65 -2.16 10.92
N ALA A 4 4.78 -2.04 11.91
CA ALA A 4 3.52 -1.33 11.75
C ALA A 4 3.78 0.16 11.61
N PHE A 5 2.95 0.81 10.80
CA PHE A 5 2.99 2.26 10.61
C PHE A 5 1.56 2.79 10.47
N LYS A 6 1.42 4.08 10.76
CA LYS A 6 0.25 4.88 10.39
C LYS A 6 0.70 5.87 9.32
N PRO A 7 0.18 5.77 8.09
CA PRO A 7 0.51 6.75 7.06
C PRO A 7 -0.05 8.11 7.45
N GLY A 8 0.70 9.17 7.15
CA GLY A 8 0.20 10.53 7.24
C GLY A 8 -0.79 10.81 6.12
N GLU A 9 -1.74 11.71 6.36
CA GLU A 9 -2.44 12.41 5.27
C GLU A 9 -1.43 13.11 4.35
N CYS A 10 -1.88 13.58 3.19
CA CYS A 10 -1.00 14.30 2.27
C CYS A 10 -0.30 15.48 2.96
N GLY A 11 1.02 15.55 2.84
CA GLY A 11 1.85 16.56 3.51
C GLY A 11 2.05 16.34 5.02
N ARG A 12 1.60 15.22 5.58
CA ARG A 12 1.78 14.83 7.00
C ARG A 12 2.80 13.70 7.14
N PRO A 13 3.49 13.61 8.28
CA PRO A 13 4.49 12.58 8.51
C PRO A 13 3.87 11.19 8.63
N VAL A 14 4.62 10.18 8.19
CA VAL A 14 4.37 8.77 8.50
C VAL A 14 4.82 8.49 9.94
N THR A 15 3.98 7.83 10.73
CA THR A 15 4.28 7.47 12.11
C THR A 15 4.56 5.98 12.22
N MET A 16 5.80 5.61 12.59
CA MET A 16 6.13 4.22 12.89
C MET A 16 5.56 3.81 14.25
N LEU A 17 4.88 2.66 14.31
CA LEU A 17 4.19 2.17 15.51
C LEU A 17 4.97 1.07 16.26
N GLY A 18 6.09 0.63 15.71
CA GLY A 18 6.91 -0.46 16.27
C GLY A 18 6.84 -1.73 15.42
N PRO A 19 7.17 -2.90 16.01
CA PRO A 19 6.98 -4.19 15.34
C PRO A 19 5.53 -4.37 14.88
N ALA A 20 5.33 -4.95 13.69
CA ALA A 20 4.00 -5.36 13.25
C ALA A 20 3.45 -6.45 14.20
N PRO A 21 2.14 -6.49 14.47
CA PRO A 21 1.53 -7.59 15.21
C PRO A 21 1.81 -8.93 14.53
N ASP A 22 1.96 -9.99 15.34
CA ASP A 22 2.04 -11.34 14.80
C ASP A 22 0.72 -11.70 14.09
N ALA A 23 0.83 -12.26 12.88
CA ALA A 23 -0.30 -12.64 12.04
C ALA A 23 -0.05 -14.02 11.41
N PRO A 24 -1.11 -14.79 11.09
CA PRO A 24 -0.97 -16.06 10.38
C PRO A 24 -0.59 -15.88 8.90
N LEU A 25 -0.46 -14.65 8.43
CA LEU A 25 -0.13 -14.27 7.07
C LEU A 25 1.11 -13.38 7.04
N GLU A 26 1.89 -13.47 5.96
CA GLU A 26 3.02 -12.59 5.68
C GLU A 26 2.78 -11.84 4.35
N LEU A 27 3.05 -10.54 4.35
CA LEU A 27 3.04 -9.70 3.14
C LEU A 27 4.47 -9.48 2.65
N THR A 28 4.75 -9.83 1.40
CA THR A 28 6.01 -9.45 0.74
C THR A 28 5.73 -8.55 -0.44
N VAL A 29 6.60 -7.58 -0.68
CA VAL A 29 6.45 -6.61 -1.78
C VAL A 29 7.74 -6.59 -2.59
N ARG A 30 7.60 -6.64 -3.91
CA ARG A 30 8.71 -6.54 -4.86
C ARG A 30 8.45 -5.34 -5.76
N LEU A 31 9.34 -4.36 -5.68
CA LEU A 31 9.31 -3.14 -6.48
C LEU A 31 10.45 -3.18 -7.51
N ALA A 32 10.29 -2.44 -8.60
CA ALA A 32 11.43 -2.06 -9.43
C ALA A 32 12.27 -0.99 -8.71
N ASP A 33 13.56 -0.96 -8.99
CA ASP A 33 14.48 -0.02 -8.34
C ASP A 33 14.24 1.43 -8.77
N SER A 34 13.75 1.63 -10.00
CA SER A 34 13.54 2.97 -10.56
C SER A 34 12.33 3.07 -11.46
N TYR A 35 11.71 4.25 -11.47
CA TYR A 35 10.53 4.57 -12.27
C TYR A 35 10.73 5.87 -13.01
N ALA A 36 10.18 5.94 -14.23
CA ALA A 36 10.06 7.21 -14.94
C ALA A 36 9.06 8.13 -14.22
N ARG A 37 9.27 9.44 -14.25
CA ARG A 37 8.31 10.43 -13.68
C ARG A 37 6.87 10.27 -14.17
N ASN A 38 6.69 9.79 -15.39
CA ASN A 38 5.38 9.57 -16.02
C ASN A 38 4.98 8.09 -16.05
N HIS A 39 5.56 7.26 -15.17
CA HIS A 39 5.21 5.85 -15.05
C HIS A 39 3.70 5.67 -14.85
N SER A 40 3.10 4.82 -15.68
CA SER A 40 1.65 4.62 -15.75
C SER A 40 1.23 3.15 -15.60
N GLY A 41 2.08 2.32 -14.99
CA GLY A 41 1.81 0.90 -14.72
C GLY A 41 1.85 0.56 -13.23
N PRO A 42 1.75 -0.74 -12.89
CA PRO A 42 2.04 -1.21 -11.53
C PRO A 42 3.42 -0.75 -11.07
N LEU A 43 3.57 -0.46 -9.79
CA LEU A 43 4.91 -0.28 -9.20
C LEU A 43 5.64 -1.62 -9.11
N GLY A 44 4.91 -2.71 -8.91
CA GLY A 44 5.51 -4.03 -8.83
C GLY A 44 4.44 -5.04 -8.43
N THR A 45 4.78 -5.94 -7.53
CA THR A 45 3.83 -6.94 -7.03
C THR A 45 3.85 -7.03 -5.53
N PHE A 46 2.71 -7.41 -4.95
CA PHE A 46 2.64 -7.88 -3.58
C PHE A 46 2.21 -9.35 -3.55
N THR A 47 2.73 -10.08 -2.58
CA THR A 47 2.41 -11.49 -2.35
C THR A 47 2.03 -11.66 -0.90
N VAL A 48 0.86 -12.25 -0.65
CA VAL A 48 0.41 -12.64 0.69
C VAL A 48 0.55 -14.14 0.81
N THR A 49 1.22 -14.61 1.86
CA THR A 49 1.48 -16.04 2.11
C THR A 49 0.91 -16.45 3.45
N ASN A 50 0.24 -17.59 3.51
CA ASN A 50 -0.14 -18.20 4.78
C ASN A 50 1.05 -18.92 5.40
N ILE A 51 1.57 -18.36 6.49
CA ILE A 51 2.74 -18.88 7.22
C ILE A 51 2.34 -19.72 8.44
N SER A 52 1.05 -19.92 8.67
CA SER A 52 0.52 -20.74 9.76
C SER A 52 0.30 -22.20 9.36
N ASP A 53 -0.06 -23.03 10.32
CA ASP A 53 -0.41 -24.45 10.15
C ASP A 53 -1.91 -24.67 9.88
N ARG A 54 -2.70 -23.59 9.77
CA ARG A 54 -4.15 -23.64 9.57
C ARG A 54 -4.54 -22.89 8.31
N GLN A 55 -5.69 -23.24 7.76
CA GLN A 55 -6.27 -22.47 6.67
C GLN A 55 -6.74 -21.10 7.16
N VAL A 56 -6.49 -20.06 6.37
CA VAL A 56 -6.99 -18.70 6.60
C VAL A 56 -8.08 -18.37 5.58
N ARG A 57 -9.21 -17.84 6.06
CA ARG A 57 -10.36 -17.47 5.23
C ARG A 57 -10.92 -16.12 5.63
N GLY A 58 -11.25 -15.29 4.65
CA GLY A 58 -11.86 -13.99 4.90
C GLY A 58 -12.20 -13.21 3.64
N MET A 59 -12.51 -11.93 3.83
CA MET A 59 -12.76 -10.96 2.76
C MET A 59 -11.72 -9.85 2.84
N SER A 60 -11.12 -9.51 1.71
CA SER A 60 -10.20 -8.38 1.57
C SER A 60 -10.75 -7.38 0.55
N GLY A 61 -10.22 -6.15 0.53
CA GLY A 61 -10.33 -5.29 -0.64
C GLY A 61 -9.66 -5.90 -1.89
N PRO A 62 -9.84 -5.30 -3.08
CA PRO A 62 -9.33 -5.88 -4.31
C PRO A 62 -7.82 -5.69 -4.50
N ALA A 63 -7.19 -4.83 -3.69
CA ALA A 63 -5.77 -4.49 -3.78
C ALA A 63 -5.25 -4.02 -2.41
N SER A 64 -3.93 -3.97 -2.28
CA SER A 64 -3.25 -3.33 -1.14
C SER A 64 -3.32 -1.80 -1.21
N TRP A 65 -3.25 -1.16 -0.06
CA TRP A 65 -3.12 0.29 0.05
C TRP A 65 -1.66 0.72 -0.04
N VAL A 66 -1.37 1.75 -0.83
CA VAL A 66 0.00 2.19 -1.11
C VAL A 66 0.14 3.69 -0.84
N TRP A 67 1.11 4.05 -0.01
CA TRP A 67 1.54 5.43 0.22
C TRP A 67 2.99 5.59 -0.25
N VAL A 68 3.29 6.77 -0.79
CA VAL A 68 4.66 7.18 -1.11
C VAL A 68 5.01 8.36 -0.22
N SER A 69 6.18 8.30 0.42
CA SER A 69 6.73 9.35 1.25
C SER A 69 8.05 9.88 0.67
N ARG A 70 8.35 11.13 1.02
CA ARG A 70 9.67 11.73 0.84
C ARG A 70 10.07 12.38 2.16
N ASP A 71 11.26 12.06 2.65
CA ASP A 71 11.78 12.56 3.93
C ASP A 71 10.80 12.34 5.10
N GLY A 72 10.13 11.17 5.11
CA GLY A 72 9.16 10.77 6.11
C GLY A 72 7.77 11.43 5.99
N VAL A 73 7.54 12.27 4.98
CA VAL A 73 6.25 12.95 4.73
C VAL A 73 5.52 12.31 3.56
N THR A 74 4.23 12.00 3.73
CA THR A 74 3.39 11.45 2.66
C THR A 74 3.26 12.48 1.52
N VAL A 75 3.66 12.08 0.31
CA VAL A 75 3.55 12.86 -0.93
C VAL A 75 2.58 12.25 -1.94
N THR A 76 2.17 11.01 -1.72
CA THR A 76 1.17 10.30 -2.51
C THR A 76 0.36 9.40 -1.57
N GLY A 77 -0.95 9.57 -1.56
CA GLY A 77 -1.89 8.63 -0.92
C GLY A 77 -2.35 7.53 -1.86
N PRO A 78 -3.10 6.53 -1.36
CA PRO A 78 -3.71 5.52 -2.20
C PRO A 78 -4.69 6.15 -3.19
N GLY A 79 -4.67 5.67 -4.44
CA GLY A 79 -5.63 6.07 -5.46
C GLY A 79 -7.03 5.50 -5.19
N ALA A 80 -8.00 5.96 -5.97
CA ALA A 80 -9.35 5.37 -5.95
C ALA A 80 -9.29 3.88 -6.32
N MET A 81 -9.91 3.04 -5.50
CA MET A 81 -10.06 1.61 -5.74
C MET A 81 -11.54 1.23 -5.78
N PRO A 82 -11.94 0.25 -6.63
CA PRO A 82 -13.30 -0.27 -6.60
C PRO A 82 -13.66 -0.78 -5.20
N ALA A 83 -14.84 -0.42 -4.71
CA ALA A 83 -15.36 -0.92 -3.43
C ALA A 83 -15.90 -2.36 -3.59
N VAL A 84 -15.00 -3.30 -3.88
CA VAL A 84 -15.32 -4.71 -4.10
C VAL A 84 -14.59 -5.56 -3.06
N ASN A 85 -15.32 -6.41 -2.35
CA ASN A 85 -14.70 -7.38 -1.47
C ASN A 85 -14.36 -8.66 -2.25
N VAL A 86 -13.13 -9.13 -2.10
CA VAL A 86 -12.60 -10.35 -2.72
C VAL A 86 -12.49 -11.44 -1.65
N PRO A 87 -13.07 -12.63 -1.87
CA PRO A 87 -12.87 -13.75 -0.97
C PRO A 87 -11.43 -14.25 -1.06
N VAL A 88 -10.82 -14.48 0.10
CA VAL A 88 -9.47 -15.04 0.23
C VAL A 88 -9.58 -16.34 1.01
N GLU A 89 -9.02 -17.40 0.45
CA GLU A 89 -8.88 -18.70 1.09
C GLU A 89 -7.47 -19.21 0.78
N LEU A 90 -6.63 -19.32 1.81
CA LEU A 90 -5.25 -19.77 1.69
C LEU A 90 -5.01 -20.96 2.61
N ALA A 91 -4.66 -22.11 2.04
CA ALA A 91 -4.15 -23.26 2.77
C ALA A 91 -2.77 -22.97 3.40
N PRO A 92 -2.30 -23.78 4.37
CA PRO A 92 -0.94 -23.65 4.91
C PRO A 92 0.12 -23.64 3.81
N GLY A 93 0.97 -22.60 3.80
CA GLY A 93 2.02 -22.41 2.79
C GLY A 93 1.54 -21.89 1.43
N GLU A 94 0.24 -21.68 1.24
CA GLU A 94 -0.30 -21.12 0.00
C GLU A 94 -0.11 -19.60 -0.05
N SER A 95 0.09 -19.08 -1.25
CA SER A 95 0.22 -17.65 -1.50
C SER A 95 -0.66 -17.21 -2.67
N PHE A 96 -1.09 -15.96 -2.67
CA PHE A 96 -1.53 -15.28 -3.88
C PHE A 96 -0.63 -14.08 -4.17
N THR A 97 -0.53 -13.70 -5.44
CA THR A 97 0.25 -12.55 -5.89
C THR A 97 -0.61 -11.68 -6.79
N SER A 98 -0.49 -10.36 -6.63
CA SER A 98 -1.17 -9.38 -7.48
C SER A 98 -0.29 -8.16 -7.72
N ASP A 99 -0.67 -7.37 -8.71
CA ASP A 99 0.00 -6.12 -9.06
C ASP A 99 -0.19 -5.08 -7.95
N LEU A 100 0.91 -4.40 -7.62
CA LEU A 100 0.93 -3.29 -6.69
C LEU A 100 0.69 -1.99 -7.45
N HIS A 101 -0.54 -1.49 -7.41
CA HIS A 101 -0.92 -0.26 -8.09
C HIS A 101 -0.76 0.97 -7.19
N SER A 102 -0.11 2.00 -7.72
CA SER A 102 -0.10 3.35 -7.18
C SER A 102 0.26 4.32 -8.32
N VAL A 103 0.02 5.61 -8.12
CA VAL A 103 0.36 6.66 -9.09
C VAL A 103 1.47 7.52 -8.53
N LEU A 104 2.55 7.76 -9.28
CA LEU A 104 3.68 8.58 -8.83
C LEU A 104 3.37 10.07 -9.04
N ARG A 105 2.33 10.56 -8.37
CA ARG A 105 1.86 11.95 -8.44
C ARG A 105 1.74 12.56 -7.05
N GLN A 106 1.99 13.86 -6.99
CA GLN A 106 1.85 14.66 -5.78
C GLN A 106 0.38 14.74 -5.40
N CYS A 107 0.00 14.25 -4.23
CA CYS A 107 -1.34 14.47 -3.69
C CYS A 107 -1.55 15.93 -3.28
N ASP A 108 -2.81 16.34 -3.17
CA ASP A 108 -3.22 17.64 -2.63
C ASP A 108 -4.10 17.46 -1.38
N ALA A 109 -3.68 18.03 -0.25
CA ALA A 109 -4.45 18.00 1.00
C ALA A 109 -5.66 18.94 0.99
N THR A 110 -5.68 19.93 0.11
CA THR A 110 -6.74 20.94 0.01
C THR A 110 -7.08 21.20 -1.45
N PRO A 111 -7.66 20.22 -2.15
CA PRO A 111 -7.95 20.36 -3.57
C PRO A 111 -8.91 21.54 -3.82
N ALA A 112 -8.62 22.31 -4.86
CA ALA A 112 -9.46 23.44 -5.26
C ALA A 112 -10.79 22.99 -5.90
N ASP A 113 -10.81 21.80 -6.50
CA ASP A 113 -12.00 21.19 -7.07
C ASP A 113 -12.76 20.40 -6.01
N PRO A 114 -14.02 20.76 -5.68
CA PRO A 114 -14.81 20.05 -4.68
C PRO A 114 -15.18 18.61 -5.07
N ALA A 115 -15.01 18.21 -6.34
CA ALA A 115 -15.17 16.82 -6.77
C ALA A 115 -13.98 15.93 -6.37
N GLN A 116 -12.87 16.53 -5.94
CA GLN A 116 -11.67 15.82 -5.52
C GLN A 116 -11.70 15.51 -4.01
N VAL A 117 -11.22 14.33 -3.68
CA VAL A 117 -11.05 13.82 -2.32
C VAL A 117 -9.69 14.29 -1.81
N PRO A 118 -9.64 15.02 -0.69
CA PRO A 118 -8.39 15.44 -0.07
C PRO A 118 -7.39 14.28 0.12
N GLY A 119 -6.16 14.51 -0.33
CA GLY A 119 -5.03 13.59 -0.20
C GLY A 119 -4.98 12.43 -1.18
N MET A 120 -5.99 12.27 -2.04
CA MET A 120 -5.97 11.30 -3.13
C MET A 120 -5.22 11.89 -4.35
N PRO A 121 -4.30 11.16 -4.98
CA PRO A 121 -3.66 11.61 -6.21
C PRO A 121 -4.56 11.39 -7.44
N TYR A 122 -4.59 12.38 -8.34
CA TYR A 122 -5.37 12.41 -9.58
C TYR A 122 -4.50 12.38 -10.83
N PRO A 123 -5.01 11.91 -11.99
CA PRO A 123 -4.22 11.81 -13.22
C PRO A 123 -3.63 13.14 -13.74
N TRP A 124 -4.22 14.27 -13.38
CA TRP A 124 -3.74 15.61 -13.76
C TRP A 124 -2.85 16.26 -12.69
N ASP A 125 -2.69 15.64 -11.52
CA ASP A 125 -1.82 16.17 -10.47
C ASP A 125 -0.36 16.17 -10.92
N PRO A 126 0.47 17.10 -10.42
CA PRO A 126 1.88 17.14 -10.78
C PRO A 126 2.57 15.79 -10.54
N PRO A 127 3.37 15.28 -11.49
CA PRO A 127 4.18 14.09 -11.24
C PRO A 127 5.20 14.38 -10.15
N LEU A 128 5.58 13.35 -9.39
CA LEU A 128 6.63 13.49 -8.39
C LEU A 128 7.92 14.07 -9.02
N ALA A 129 8.60 14.92 -8.27
CA ALA A 129 9.92 15.40 -8.66
C ALA A 129 10.91 14.21 -8.71
N PRO A 130 11.98 14.29 -9.52
CA PRO A 130 13.04 13.30 -9.42
C PRO A 130 13.62 13.22 -8.01
N GLY A 131 14.05 12.01 -7.64
CA GLY A 131 14.70 11.75 -6.36
C GLY A 131 14.30 10.43 -5.74
N ARG A 132 14.77 10.22 -4.51
CA ARG A 132 14.50 9.03 -3.72
C ARG A 132 13.24 9.19 -2.89
N TYR A 133 12.45 8.12 -2.84
CA TYR A 133 11.18 8.05 -2.12
C TYR A 133 11.12 6.74 -1.33
N GLU A 134 10.19 6.67 -0.38
CA GLU A 134 9.88 5.47 0.38
C GLU A 134 8.43 5.03 0.11
N VAL A 135 8.23 3.75 -0.14
CA VAL A 135 6.92 3.14 -0.35
C VAL A 135 6.52 2.38 0.91
N TYR A 136 5.27 2.60 1.31
CA TYR A 136 4.61 1.96 2.43
C TYR A 136 3.35 1.28 1.92
N VAL A 137 3.19 0.01 2.27
CA VAL A 137 2.09 -0.84 1.79
C VAL A 137 1.39 -1.45 2.99
N THR A 138 0.05 -1.40 2.99
CA THR A 138 -0.76 -2.23 3.88
C THR A 138 -1.69 -3.11 3.08
N TRP A 139 -2.01 -4.27 3.64
CA TRP A 139 -3.05 -5.13 3.13
C TRP A 139 -3.85 -5.68 4.29
N ASP A 140 -5.17 -5.58 4.20
CA ASP A 140 -6.09 -5.99 5.25
C ASP A 140 -6.96 -7.18 4.81
N LEU A 141 -7.26 -8.05 5.77
CA LEU A 141 -8.20 -9.14 5.64
C LEU A 141 -9.14 -9.14 6.83
N ARG A 142 -10.43 -9.12 6.56
CA ARG A 142 -11.45 -9.39 7.57
C ARG A 142 -11.77 -10.89 7.56
N GLY A 143 -11.33 -11.60 8.59
CA GLY A 143 -11.64 -13.01 8.80
C GLY A 143 -13.14 -13.26 8.95
N HIS A 144 -13.60 -14.47 8.59
CA HIS A 144 -14.99 -14.87 8.81
C HIS A 144 -15.37 -15.00 10.29
N ASP A 145 -14.38 -15.16 11.16
CA ASP A 145 -14.50 -15.09 12.61
C ASP A 145 -14.66 -13.65 13.14
N GLY A 146 -14.57 -12.65 12.25
CA GLY A 146 -14.69 -11.24 12.57
C GLY A 146 -13.37 -10.57 12.97
N VAL A 147 -12.25 -11.30 13.03
CA VAL A 147 -10.94 -10.74 13.35
C VAL A 147 -10.34 -10.06 12.12
N GLU A 148 -9.87 -8.83 12.29
CA GLU A 148 -9.16 -8.11 11.24
C GLU A 148 -7.66 -8.39 11.34
N ILE A 149 -7.05 -8.74 10.20
CA ILE A 149 -5.61 -8.91 10.04
C ILE A 149 -5.12 -7.75 9.17
N VAL A 150 -4.15 -6.99 9.66
CA VAL A 150 -3.48 -5.94 8.88
C VAL A 150 -2.02 -6.31 8.74
N LEU A 151 -1.56 -6.39 7.49
CA LEU A 151 -0.18 -6.68 7.13
C LEU A 151 0.50 -5.40 6.65
N TYR A 152 1.81 -5.31 6.89
CA TYR A 152 2.61 -4.12 6.62
C TYR A 152 3.88 -4.46 5.86
N ALA A 153 4.17 -3.70 4.81
CA ALA A 153 5.47 -3.71 4.15
C ALA A 153 5.96 -2.27 3.97
N GLY A 154 7.24 -2.02 4.20
CA GLY A 154 7.81 -0.68 4.16
C GLY A 154 8.64 -0.30 5.40
N PRO A 155 9.42 0.78 5.33
CA PRO A 155 9.70 1.56 4.11
C PRO A 155 10.53 0.78 3.08
N ILE A 156 10.12 0.83 1.81
CA ILE A 156 10.89 0.29 0.66
C ILE A 156 11.34 1.46 -0.20
N GLY A 157 12.65 1.60 -0.43
CA GLY A 157 13.19 2.69 -1.24
C GLY A 157 12.92 2.51 -2.72
N ILE A 158 12.52 3.59 -3.40
CA ILE A 158 12.44 3.67 -4.87
C ILE A 158 13.08 4.96 -5.37
N ASP A 159 13.57 4.94 -6.62
CA ASP A 159 14.06 6.15 -7.30
C ASP A 159 13.09 6.59 -8.42
N VAL A 160 12.76 7.87 -8.44
CA VAL A 160 12.01 8.51 -9.54
C VAL A 160 12.99 9.31 -10.39
N ARG A 161 13.00 9.06 -11.71
CA ARG A 161 13.91 9.67 -12.69
C ARG A 161 13.18 10.24 -13.90
#